data_AF-A0A9P3LGL3-F1
#
_entry.id   AF-A0A9P3LGL3-F1
#
_cell.length_a   1.000
_cell.length_b   1.000
_cell.length_c   1.000
_cell.angle_alpha   90.00
_cell.angle_beta   90.00
_cell.angle_gamma   90.00
#
_symmetry.space_group_name_H-M   'P 1'
#
loop_
_entity.id
_entity.type
_entity.pdbx_description
1 polymer ?
#
loop_
_entity_poly.entity_id
_entity_poly.type
_entity_poly.pdbx_seq_one_letter_code
_entity_poly.pdbx_strand_id
1 'polypeptide(L)'
;MPTNLDKLYALHSQVFSDEKKKKKKTSAKPAATQKTRRTRRSDKAAPSTHSRPRGHFQNLPTETVVQVLEYLPAQDVIVFRGVCAAFRNVVDGSLALQYKIECFVSGVVEGTLAARDSLKDRLASVREWREAWRTMRWTDERDAGEVPEFAMSHASGSVYAIGGNALDPAEGDKSIVFRQLGSKLRGVPAKQWTVDELPEFDAFAIDHEEDLLVLAVPQGDTKELNIHFLSSTTGQPHPSAARPILALTTHETMADETGFWLFSAFACESLVGVTAICDNMAIVHNEVWIVDWKRDEVIMNAHAKTGKKNVEPLDFQFFDERHLIVTSAGKNMDAVMLFDCLNVPNTRTVFKDMVPHALVVLGLPKLARKVEYSLNSISCKPRRSSDHKYRDAAKFHQAVDAPAVLVTMHLPDKHDDERRFDLIIPGSVWLSCLHDAEKQGVLVPWEDWGMESRLFDASDAVAGQVVGTRYLTSEPFMTRESRSGMRAQYDNLVVYDFAPVPRLMHALATEGEEAEVCVFTHVVEDRAVWAQPVRTAAPFRRYEVPASVADDGGSVTLVEDGLFARNRFELGELKANSI
;
A
#
# COMPACT_ATOMS: atom_id res chain seq x y z
N MET A 1 9.14 2.32 33.26
CA MET A 1 9.26 1.84 31.86
C MET A 1 8.62 2.90 30.97
N PRO A 2 9.20 3.27 29.82
CA PRO A 2 8.57 4.21 28.89
C PRO A 2 7.25 3.65 28.37
N THR A 3 6.21 4.48 28.27
CA THR A 3 4.93 4.08 27.65
C THR A 3 5.10 3.86 26.15
N ASN A 4 4.15 3.18 25.49
CA ASN A 4 4.18 3.05 24.02
C ASN A 4 4.09 4.41 23.32
N LEU A 5 3.38 5.37 23.92
CA LEU A 5 3.33 6.75 23.43
C LEU A 5 4.71 7.42 23.51
N ASP A 6 5.44 7.27 24.63
CA ASP A 6 6.81 7.82 24.76
C ASP A 6 7.78 7.22 23.73
N LYS A 7 7.67 5.90 23.49
CA LYS A 7 8.49 5.21 22.49
C LYS A 7 8.17 5.69 21.08
N LEU A 8 6.88 5.87 20.74
CA LEU A 8 6.47 6.37 19.44
C LEU A 8 6.92 7.82 19.23
N TYR A 9 6.86 8.66 20.27
CA TYR A 9 7.42 10.01 20.24
C TYR A 9 8.93 10.01 20.03
N ALA A 10 9.66 9.10 20.67
CA ALA A 10 11.10 8.95 20.47
C ALA A 10 11.43 8.52 19.04
N LEU A 11 10.69 7.55 18.49
CA LEU A 11 10.85 7.07 17.12
C LEU A 11 10.58 8.18 16.10
N HIS A 12 9.43 8.85 16.23
CA HIS A 12 9.08 10.00 15.38
C HIS A 12 10.13 11.10 15.48
N SER A 13 10.55 11.46 16.70
CA SER A 13 11.55 12.50 16.90
C SER A 13 12.91 12.12 16.30
N GLN A 14 13.31 10.85 16.30
CA GLN A 14 14.55 10.41 15.66
C GLN A 14 14.51 10.64 14.13
N VAL A 15 13.42 10.23 13.48
CA VAL A 15 13.21 10.44 12.03
C VAL A 15 13.25 11.93 11.67
N PHE A 16 12.58 12.80 12.45
CA PHE A 16 12.54 14.25 12.16
C PHE A 16 13.70 15.08 12.75
N SER A 17 14.53 14.53 13.63
CA SER A 17 15.65 15.27 14.23
C SER A 17 16.94 15.20 13.42
N ASP A 18 17.07 14.26 12.48
CA ASP A 18 18.22 14.20 11.58
C ASP A 18 18.19 15.30 10.50
N GLU A 19 17.02 15.86 10.16
CA GLU A 19 16.93 17.11 9.39
C GLU A 19 17.66 18.29 10.09
N LYS A 20 17.62 18.33 11.43
CA LYS A 20 18.30 19.37 12.22
C LYS A 20 19.80 19.12 12.35
N LYS A 21 20.26 17.87 12.28
CA LYS A 21 21.70 17.55 12.31
C LYS A 21 22.36 17.81 10.95
N LYS A 22 21.70 17.56 9.81
CA LYS A 22 22.22 17.93 8.48
C LYS A 22 22.37 19.46 8.34
N LYS A 23 21.44 20.28 8.86
CA LYS A 23 21.59 21.76 8.88
C LYS A 23 22.67 22.30 9.83
N LYS A 24 23.16 21.50 10.79
CA LYS A 24 24.20 21.92 11.75
C LYS A 24 25.64 21.68 11.27
N LYS A 25 25.85 20.95 10.17
CA LYS A 25 27.20 20.74 9.59
C LYS A 25 27.73 21.92 8.76
N THR A 26 26.95 22.98 8.56
CA THR A 26 27.36 24.23 7.89
C THR A 26 27.30 25.46 8.82
N SER A 27 27.82 25.38 10.04
CA SER A 27 28.37 26.59 10.69
C SER A 27 29.40 26.23 11.76
N ALA A 28 30.67 26.48 11.47
CA ALA A 28 31.75 26.45 12.43
C ALA A 28 32.28 27.87 12.66
N LYS A 29 31.92 28.46 13.81
CA LYS A 29 32.79 29.17 14.77
C LYS A 29 31.96 30.05 15.71
N PRO A 30 32.18 29.98 17.03
CA PRO A 30 32.07 31.14 17.88
C PRO A 30 33.45 31.53 18.41
N ALA A 31 33.78 32.81 18.26
CA ALA A 31 34.88 33.46 18.95
C ALA A 31 34.46 33.83 20.39
N ALA A 32 35.43 33.76 21.29
CA ALA A 32 35.31 34.03 22.72
C ALA A 32 35.21 35.54 23.04
N THR A 33 35.23 35.83 24.35
CA THR A 33 35.25 37.12 25.07
C THR A 33 33.87 37.78 25.26
N GLN A 34 33.44 38.26 26.43
CA GLN A 34 34.17 38.76 27.59
C GLN A 34 33.24 38.84 28.82
N LYS A 35 33.79 38.52 30.01
CA LYS A 35 33.16 38.76 31.32
C LYS A 35 33.11 40.26 31.61
N THR A 36 31.96 40.78 32.04
CA THR A 36 31.89 42.01 32.83
C THR A 36 30.87 41.88 33.96
N ARG A 37 31.37 42.17 35.16
CA ARG A 37 30.74 42.11 36.47
C ARG A 37 30.48 43.54 36.92
N ARG A 38 29.22 43.89 37.20
CA ARG A 38 28.73 45.08 37.95
C ARG A 38 27.20 45.08 37.78
N THR A 39 26.32 45.42 38.71
CA THR A 39 26.33 45.78 40.14
C THR A 39 24.85 45.85 40.52
N ARG A 40 24.46 45.40 41.73
CA ARG A 40 23.13 45.68 42.31
C ARG A 40 22.82 47.18 42.24
N ARG A 41 21.65 47.53 41.70
CA ARG A 41 20.94 48.77 42.08
C ARG A 41 19.46 48.44 42.25
N SER A 42 19.03 48.54 43.49
CA SER A 42 17.65 48.57 43.93
C SER A 42 17.05 49.91 43.52
N ASP A 43 16.00 49.90 42.70
CA ASP A 43 15.09 51.05 42.59
C ASP A 43 13.65 50.52 42.57
N LYS A 44 12.96 50.83 43.67
CA LYS A 44 11.50 50.78 43.80
C LYS A 44 10.92 51.86 42.89
N ALA A 45 10.07 51.48 41.95
CA ALA A 45 9.18 52.40 41.25
C ALA A 45 7.76 51.81 41.18
N ALA A 46 6.80 52.73 41.32
CA ALA A 46 5.37 52.62 41.55
C ALA A 46 4.58 51.72 40.58
N PRO A 47 3.33 51.32 40.92
CA PRO A 47 2.51 50.43 40.10
C PRO A 47 2.15 51.11 38.79
N SER A 48 2.80 50.67 37.70
CA SER A 48 2.40 51.03 36.35
C SER A 48 1.02 50.43 36.07
N THR A 49 0.09 51.33 35.77
CA THR A 49 -1.20 51.10 35.14
C THR A 49 -1.15 50.01 34.08
N HIS A 50 -2.17 49.15 34.09
CA HIS A 50 -2.40 48.04 33.16
C HIS A 50 -1.97 48.35 31.71
N SER A 51 -0.76 47.93 31.34
CA SER A 51 -0.47 47.62 29.95
C SER A 51 -1.28 46.37 29.62
N ARG A 52 -2.47 46.53 29.01
CA ARG A 52 -3.20 45.41 28.41
C ARG A 52 -2.20 44.60 27.57
N PRO A 53 -2.04 43.30 27.82
CA PRO A 53 -1.10 42.54 27.03
C PRO A 53 -1.58 42.52 25.57
N ARG A 54 -0.59 42.68 24.70
CA ARG A 54 -0.66 42.65 23.23
C ARG A 54 -1.48 41.43 22.77
N GLY A 55 -2.28 41.61 21.71
CA GLY A 55 -3.28 40.66 21.22
C GLY A 55 -2.89 39.20 21.37
N HIS A 56 -3.45 38.55 22.39
CA HIS A 56 -3.34 37.11 22.56
C HIS A 56 -4.32 36.44 21.60
N PHE A 57 -3.91 35.32 20.99
CA PHE A 57 -4.77 34.50 20.14
C PHE A 57 -6.08 34.09 20.85
N GLN A 58 -6.03 33.98 22.19
CA GLN A 58 -7.18 33.72 23.06
C GLN A 58 -8.21 34.86 23.14
N ASN A 59 -7.88 36.05 22.64
CA ASN A 59 -8.79 37.21 22.63
C ASN A 59 -9.58 37.30 21.32
N LEU A 60 -9.33 36.41 20.35
CA LEU A 60 -10.13 36.33 19.12
C LEU A 60 -11.50 35.67 19.42
N PRO A 61 -12.58 36.08 18.73
CA PRO A 61 -13.84 35.34 18.78
C PRO A 61 -13.64 33.86 18.40
N THR A 62 -14.38 32.97 19.06
CA THR A 62 -14.28 31.52 18.84
C THR A 62 -14.46 31.17 17.36
N GLU A 63 -15.38 31.84 16.67
CA GLU A 63 -15.68 31.65 15.25
C GLU A 63 -14.46 31.97 14.38
N THR A 64 -13.72 33.05 14.70
CA THR A 64 -12.49 33.42 14.01
C THR A 64 -11.39 32.38 14.24
N VAL A 65 -11.27 31.87 15.46
CA VAL A 65 -10.30 30.82 15.76
C VAL A 65 -10.64 29.55 14.99
N VAL A 66 -11.90 29.12 14.97
CA VAL A 66 -12.35 27.95 14.21
C VAL A 66 -12.03 28.11 12.73
N GLN A 67 -12.35 29.27 12.15
CA GLN A 67 -12.07 29.55 10.74
C GLN A 67 -10.56 29.47 10.43
N VAL A 68 -9.69 29.99 11.31
CA VAL A 68 -8.23 29.86 11.15
C VAL A 68 -7.80 28.39 11.19
N LEU A 69 -8.34 27.62 12.13
CA LEU A 69 -8.00 26.20 12.29
C LEU A 69 -8.51 25.33 11.12
N GLU A 70 -9.61 25.72 10.47
CA GLU A 70 -10.12 25.05 9.27
C GLU A 70 -9.14 25.13 8.09
N TYR A 71 -8.25 26.13 8.04
CA TYR A 71 -7.18 26.22 7.04
C TYR A 71 -5.93 25.41 7.38
N LEU A 72 -5.80 24.92 8.62
CA LEU A 72 -4.62 24.14 9.05
C LEU A 72 -4.82 22.64 8.79
N PRO A 73 -3.77 21.87 8.44
CA PRO A 73 -3.84 20.40 8.42
C PRO A 73 -4.37 19.83 9.73
N ALA A 74 -5.10 18.71 9.66
CA ALA A 74 -5.72 18.11 10.84
C ALA A 74 -4.70 17.77 11.94
N GLN A 75 -3.48 17.39 11.57
CA GLN A 75 -2.37 17.16 12.50
C GLN A 75 -2.09 18.38 13.37
N ASP A 76 -2.04 19.57 12.76
CA ASP A 76 -1.78 20.82 13.46
C ASP A 76 -2.95 21.20 14.37
N VAL A 77 -4.19 20.90 13.97
CA VAL A 77 -5.38 21.08 14.81
C VAL A 77 -5.32 20.16 16.03
N ILE A 78 -4.90 18.91 15.88
CA ILE A 78 -4.72 17.96 16.99
C ILE A 78 -3.64 18.47 17.96
N VAL A 79 -2.51 18.97 17.44
CA VAL A 79 -1.47 19.58 18.27
C VAL A 79 -2.01 20.81 19.00
N PHE A 80 -2.73 21.68 18.30
CA PHE A 80 -3.35 22.89 18.87
C PHE A 80 -4.32 22.56 20.01
N ARG A 81 -5.15 21.52 19.84
CA ARG A 81 -6.06 20.97 20.87
C ARG A 81 -5.31 20.57 22.15
N GLY A 82 -4.06 20.12 22.03
CA GLY A 82 -3.21 19.70 23.14
C GLY A 82 -2.57 20.84 23.95
N VAL A 83 -2.57 22.08 23.45
CA VAL A 83 -1.79 23.19 24.04
C VAL A 83 -2.38 23.70 25.36
N CYS A 84 -3.69 23.98 25.43
CA CYS A 84 -4.36 24.41 26.66
C CYS A 84 -5.85 24.08 26.67
N ALA A 85 -6.48 24.16 27.85
CA ALA A 85 -7.90 23.84 28.02
C ALA A 85 -8.83 24.74 27.17
N ALA A 86 -8.50 26.03 27.00
CA ALA A 86 -9.30 26.94 26.18
C ALA A 86 -9.31 26.50 24.70
N PHE A 87 -8.16 26.15 24.15
CA PHE A 87 -8.03 25.68 22.77
C PHE A 87 -8.67 24.30 22.57
N ARG A 88 -8.54 23.42 23.56
CA ARG A 88 -9.27 22.15 23.58
C ARG A 88 -10.78 22.38 23.48
N ASN A 89 -11.33 23.30 24.27
CA ASN A 89 -12.76 23.61 24.23
C ASN A 89 -13.21 24.19 22.88
N VAL A 90 -12.36 24.96 22.19
CA VAL A 90 -12.67 25.46 20.84
C VAL A 90 -12.73 24.32 19.83
N VAL A 91 -11.74 23.43 19.85
CA VAL A 91 -11.69 22.27 18.94
C VAL A 91 -12.82 21.29 19.24
N ASP A 92 -13.01 20.93 20.51
CA ASP A 92 -14.05 20.00 20.95
C ASP A 92 -15.46 20.62 20.86
N GLY A 93 -15.59 21.93 20.82
CA GLY A 93 -16.87 22.62 20.60
C GLY A 93 -17.27 22.76 19.13
N SER A 94 -16.34 22.59 18.19
CA SER A 94 -16.59 22.77 16.75
C SER A 94 -16.79 21.45 16.02
N LEU A 95 -17.99 21.21 15.49
CA LEU A 95 -18.28 20.04 14.67
C LEU A 95 -17.38 19.96 13.42
N ALA A 96 -17.02 21.10 12.82
CA ALA A 96 -16.19 21.14 11.62
C ALA A 96 -14.75 20.68 11.91
N LEU A 97 -14.18 21.14 13.02
CA LEU A 97 -12.86 20.71 13.45
C LEU A 97 -12.86 19.25 13.89
N GLN A 98 -13.90 18.80 14.60
CA GLN A 98 -14.06 17.38 14.94
C GLN A 98 -14.16 16.50 13.69
N TYR A 99 -14.96 16.90 12.70
CA TYR A 99 -15.09 16.17 11.44
C TYR A 99 -13.76 16.11 10.69
N LYS A 100 -13.05 17.23 10.61
CA LYS A 100 -11.71 17.28 10.00
C LYS A 100 -10.72 16.34 10.68
N ILE A 101 -10.71 16.31 12.01
CA ILE A 101 -9.88 15.38 12.79
C ILE A 101 -10.31 13.94 12.49
N GLU A 102 -11.60 13.64 12.51
CA GLU A 102 -12.11 12.28 12.32
C GLU A 102 -11.79 11.74 10.92
N CYS A 103 -11.95 12.55 9.88
CA CYS A 103 -11.53 12.22 8.52
C CYS A 103 -10.03 11.91 8.47
N PHE A 104 -9.21 12.76 9.08
CA PHE A 104 -7.77 12.54 9.12
C PHE A 104 -7.40 11.25 9.84
N VAL A 105 -7.92 10.98 11.04
CA VAL A 105 -7.54 9.79 11.81
C VAL A 105 -8.09 8.49 11.22
N SER A 106 -9.20 8.57 10.49
CA SER A 106 -9.78 7.44 9.75
C SER A 106 -9.13 7.21 8.39
N GLY A 107 -8.30 8.15 7.92
CA GLY A 107 -7.72 8.10 6.58
C GLY A 107 -8.77 8.17 5.49
N VAL A 108 -9.72 9.10 5.60
CA VAL A 108 -10.77 9.32 4.60
C VAL A 108 -10.85 10.79 4.20
N VAL A 109 -11.30 11.03 2.97
CA VAL A 109 -11.63 12.33 2.41
C VAL A 109 -13.11 12.42 2.12
N GLU A 110 -13.65 13.63 2.13
CA GLU A 110 -15.05 13.87 1.82
C GLU A 110 -15.41 13.41 0.40
N GLY A 111 -16.54 12.72 0.26
CA GLY A 111 -17.05 12.23 -1.02
C GLY A 111 -18.22 13.06 -1.53
N THR A 112 -18.64 12.78 -2.76
CA THR A 112 -19.67 13.58 -3.47
C THR A 112 -21.05 13.51 -2.83
N LEU A 113 -21.37 12.44 -2.09
CA LEU A 113 -22.66 12.32 -1.37
C LEU A 113 -22.69 13.09 -0.05
N ALA A 114 -21.55 13.53 0.48
CA ALA A 114 -21.48 14.22 1.76
C ALA A 114 -22.30 15.52 1.79
N ALA A 115 -22.41 16.20 0.65
CA ALA A 115 -23.17 17.45 0.52
C ALA A 115 -24.67 17.29 0.83
N ARG A 116 -25.20 16.05 0.85
CA ARG A 116 -26.61 15.76 1.17
C ARG A 116 -26.85 15.62 2.67
N ASP A 117 -25.80 15.41 3.45
CA ASP A 117 -25.87 15.11 4.87
C ASP A 117 -25.52 16.34 5.71
N SER A 118 -26.12 16.45 6.90
CA SER A 118 -25.66 17.45 7.87
C SER A 118 -24.24 17.11 8.35
N LEU A 119 -23.46 18.11 8.75
CA LEU A 119 -22.11 17.89 9.28
C LEU A 119 -22.09 16.92 10.49
N LYS A 120 -23.17 16.92 11.27
CA LYS A 120 -23.36 15.97 12.37
C LYS A 120 -23.49 14.53 11.88
N ASP A 121 -24.29 14.31 10.84
CA ASP A 121 -24.51 12.96 10.28
C ASP A 121 -23.27 12.45 9.56
N ARG A 122 -22.52 13.35 8.90
CA ARG A 122 -21.21 13.04 8.31
C ARG A 122 -20.21 12.59 9.36
N LEU A 123 -20.09 13.33 10.47
CA LEU A 123 -19.21 12.95 11.58
C LEU A 123 -19.62 11.63 12.22
N ALA A 124 -20.92 11.40 12.42
CA ALA A 124 -21.43 10.12 12.92
C ALA A 124 -21.07 8.96 11.98
N SER A 125 -21.25 9.14 10.67
CA SER A 125 -20.96 8.11 9.65
C SER A 125 -19.48 7.72 9.63
N VAL A 126 -18.55 8.69 9.68
CA VAL A 126 -17.10 8.40 9.69
C VAL A 126 -16.69 7.70 11.00
N ARG A 127 -17.21 8.14 12.15
CA ARG A 127 -16.94 7.48 13.44
C ARG A 127 -17.42 6.05 13.46
N GLU A 128 -18.65 5.82 13.00
CA GLU A 128 -19.23 4.48 12.95
C GLU A 128 -18.45 3.57 12.01
N TRP A 129 -18.02 4.09 10.85
CA TRP A 129 -17.20 3.36 9.89
C TRP A 129 -15.82 3.01 10.46
N ARG A 130 -15.15 3.96 11.11
CA ARG A 130 -13.86 3.72 11.77
C ARG A 130 -14.00 2.66 12.86
N GLU A 131 -15.04 2.75 13.66
CA GLU A 131 -15.31 1.78 14.72
C GLU A 131 -15.62 0.39 14.16
N ALA A 132 -16.35 0.32 13.05
CA ALA A 132 -16.64 -0.94 12.39
C ALA A 132 -15.39 -1.60 11.81
N TRP A 133 -14.48 -0.84 11.18
CA TRP A 133 -13.14 -1.35 10.81
C TRP A 133 -12.29 -1.75 12.02
N ARG A 134 -12.34 -0.99 13.11
CA ARG A 134 -11.57 -1.29 14.32
C ARG A 134 -12.00 -2.61 14.97
N THR A 135 -13.31 -2.85 15.00
CA THR A 135 -13.91 -4.03 15.63
C THR A 135 -14.20 -5.16 14.63
N MET A 136 -13.81 -4.96 13.36
CA MET A 136 -14.17 -5.83 12.23
C MET A 136 -15.67 -6.21 12.25
N ARG A 137 -16.54 -5.23 12.55
CA ARG A 137 -17.99 -5.39 12.61
C ARG A 137 -18.57 -5.26 11.21
N TRP A 138 -18.85 -6.41 10.61
CA TRP A 138 -19.51 -6.51 9.30
C TRP A 138 -20.98 -6.07 9.38
N THR A 139 -21.46 -5.33 8.38
CA THR A 139 -22.87 -4.94 8.26
C THR A 139 -23.62 -5.76 7.20
N ASP A 140 -22.89 -6.60 6.46
CA ASP A 140 -23.37 -7.54 5.47
C ASP A 140 -22.35 -8.69 5.30
N GLU A 141 -22.83 -9.92 5.31
CA GLU A 141 -22.06 -11.12 5.02
C GLU A 141 -22.86 -11.94 4.02
N ARG A 142 -22.26 -12.31 2.89
CA ARG A 142 -22.93 -13.02 1.82
C ARG A 142 -22.04 -14.08 1.21
N ASP A 143 -22.68 -15.17 0.82
CA ASP A 143 -22.11 -16.06 -0.19
C ASP A 143 -22.15 -15.32 -1.54
N ALA A 144 -20.98 -15.21 -2.15
CA ALA A 144 -20.79 -14.62 -3.45
C ALA A 144 -20.86 -15.68 -4.56
N GLY A 145 -20.96 -16.96 -4.22
CA GLY A 145 -21.10 -18.09 -5.13
C GLY A 145 -19.76 -18.75 -5.47
N GLU A 146 -19.85 -19.86 -6.19
CA GLU A 146 -18.71 -20.69 -6.60
C GLU A 146 -17.71 -19.92 -7.49
N VAL A 147 -16.43 -20.18 -7.27
CA VAL A 147 -15.31 -19.63 -8.04
C VAL A 147 -14.47 -20.79 -8.59
N PRO A 148 -14.23 -20.86 -9.92
CA PRO A 148 -13.42 -21.92 -10.52
C PRO A 148 -12.04 -22.03 -9.87
N GLU A 149 -11.56 -23.25 -9.57
CA GLU A 149 -10.35 -23.53 -8.76
C GLU A 149 -9.14 -22.64 -9.14
N PHE A 150 -8.93 -22.40 -10.43
CA PHE A 150 -7.81 -21.64 -10.98
C PHE A 150 -8.21 -20.29 -11.59
N ALA A 151 -9.30 -19.69 -11.13
CA ALA A 151 -9.72 -18.38 -11.61
C ALA A 151 -8.71 -17.29 -11.23
N MET A 152 -8.39 -16.42 -12.18
CA MET A 152 -7.65 -15.20 -11.90
C MET A 152 -8.57 -14.20 -11.21
N SER A 153 -8.01 -13.36 -10.35
CA SER A 153 -8.78 -12.35 -9.63
C SER A 153 -8.04 -11.05 -9.46
N HIS A 154 -8.76 -9.94 -9.57
CA HIS A 154 -8.22 -8.59 -9.37
C HIS A 154 -9.19 -7.75 -8.56
N ALA A 155 -8.65 -6.79 -7.80
CA ALA A 155 -9.44 -5.82 -7.05
C ALA A 155 -9.04 -4.38 -7.36
N SER A 156 -10.05 -3.54 -7.56
CA SER A 156 -9.93 -2.09 -7.73
C SER A 156 -11.02 -1.39 -6.93
N GLY A 157 -10.65 -0.60 -5.92
CA GLY A 157 -11.60 0.06 -5.02
C GLY A 157 -12.42 -0.95 -4.22
N SER A 158 -13.74 -0.90 -4.34
CA SER A 158 -14.70 -1.85 -3.75
C SER A 158 -15.12 -2.99 -4.69
N VAL A 159 -14.54 -3.06 -5.88
CA VAL A 159 -14.87 -4.04 -6.91
C VAL A 159 -13.82 -5.15 -6.96
N TYR A 160 -14.30 -6.38 -6.94
CA TYR A 160 -13.56 -7.61 -7.14
C TYR A 160 -14.00 -8.28 -8.43
N ALA A 161 -13.06 -8.57 -9.31
CA ALA A 161 -13.28 -9.22 -10.58
C ALA A 161 -12.66 -10.61 -10.58
N ILE A 162 -13.36 -11.57 -11.17
CA ILE A 162 -12.99 -12.98 -11.22
C ILE A 162 -13.21 -13.46 -12.64
N GLY A 163 -12.23 -14.10 -13.25
CA GLY A 163 -12.42 -14.70 -14.57
C GLY A 163 -11.24 -15.51 -15.06
N GLY A 164 -11.44 -16.19 -16.17
CA GLY A 164 -10.47 -17.08 -16.80
C GLY A 164 -10.18 -18.36 -15.99
N ASN A 165 -9.40 -19.25 -16.60
CA ASN A 165 -8.80 -20.41 -15.96
C ASN A 165 -7.29 -20.33 -16.21
N ALA A 166 -6.50 -20.12 -15.14
CA ALA A 166 -5.06 -19.93 -15.25
C ALA A 166 -4.30 -21.19 -15.74
N LEU A 167 -4.92 -22.37 -15.70
CA LEU A 167 -4.30 -23.63 -16.12
C LEU A 167 -4.80 -24.16 -17.47
N ASP A 168 -6.01 -23.78 -17.89
CA ASP A 168 -6.57 -24.18 -19.18
C ASP A 168 -7.41 -23.04 -19.78
N PRO A 169 -6.76 -22.07 -20.45
CA PRO A 169 -7.44 -20.95 -21.10
C PRO A 169 -8.41 -21.39 -22.22
N ALA A 170 -8.18 -22.56 -22.82
CA ALA A 170 -8.94 -23.08 -23.94
C ALA A 170 -10.28 -23.72 -23.53
N GLU A 171 -10.37 -24.29 -22.32
CA GLU A 171 -11.61 -24.79 -21.71
C GLU A 171 -12.32 -23.75 -20.80
N GLY A 172 -11.70 -22.59 -20.56
CA GLY A 172 -12.20 -21.55 -19.67
C GLY A 172 -13.45 -20.81 -20.17
N ASP A 173 -14.31 -20.40 -19.23
CA ASP A 173 -15.40 -19.46 -19.52
C ASP A 173 -14.81 -18.11 -19.97
N LYS A 174 -15.26 -17.60 -21.11
CA LYS A 174 -14.76 -16.35 -21.73
C LYS A 174 -15.48 -15.15 -21.14
N SER A 175 -15.59 -15.16 -19.82
CA SER A 175 -16.31 -14.17 -19.03
C SER A 175 -15.48 -13.70 -17.84
N ILE A 176 -15.75 -12.46 -17.41
CA ILE A 176 -15.27 -11.93 -16.14
C ILE A 176 -16.48 -11.46 -15.35
N VAL A 177 -16.63 -12.00 -14.13
CA VAL A 177 -17.66 -11.62 -13.17
C VAL A 177 -17.12 -10.54 -12.24
N PHE A 178 -17.83 -9.43 -12.16
CA PHE A 178 -17.51 -8.31 -11.28
C PHE A 178 -18.47 -8.24 -10.11
N ARG A 179 -17.93 -8.02 -8.90
CA ARG A 179 -18.68 -7.94 -7.65
C ARG A 179 -18.25 -6.69 -6.89
N GLN A 180 -19.17 -5.77 -6.68
CA GLN A 180 -18.98 -4.56 -5.87
C GLN A 180 -19.57 -4.78 -4.48
N LEU A 181 -18.74 -4.63 -3.44
CA LEU A 181 -19.26 -4.63 -2.06
C LEU A 181 -20.07 -3.36 -1.80
N GLY A 182 -21.24 -3.52 -1.17
CA GLY A 182 -22.01 -2.39 -0.69
C GLY A 182 -21.50 -1.92 0.67
N SER A 183 -21.53 -0.62 0.93
CA SER A 183 -21.31 -0.05 2.27
C SER A 183 -22.44 0.90 2.63
N LYS A 184 -23.22 0.53 3.66
CA LYS A 184 -24.31 1.36 4.19
C LYS A 184 -23.78 2.68 4.75
N LEU A 185 -22.62 2.62 5.41
CA LEU A 185 -21.99 3.78 6.06
C LEU A 185 -21.46 4.79 5.06
N ARG A 186 -21.07 4.34 3.86
CA ARG A 186 -20.65 5.22 2.75
C ARG A 186 -21.76 5.53 1.74
N GLY A 187 -22.88 4.82 1.79
CA GLY A 187 -23.94 4.92 0.79
C GLY A 187 -23.60 4.27 -0.56
N VAL A 188 -22.65 3.33 -0.58
CA VAL A 188 -22.24 2.60 -1.78
C VAL A 188 -23.15 1.37 -1.95
N PRO A 189 -23.85 1.21 -3.08
CA PRO A 189 -24.71 0.05 -3.32
C PRO A 189 -23.88 -1.18 -3.70
N ALA A 190 -24.30 -2.35 -3.24
CA ALA A 190 -23.77 -3.61 -3.77
C ALA A 190 -24.24 -3.82 -5.22
N LYS A 191 -23.34 -4.28 -6.09
CA LYS A 191 -23.65 -4.58 -7.50
C LYS A 191 -22.92 -5.85 -7.95
N GLN A 192 -23.50 -6.53 -8.93
CA GLN A 192 -22.84 -7.62 -9.65
C GLN A 192 -23.19 -7.50 -11.13
N TRP A 193 -22.21 -7.70 -11.99
CA TRP A 193 -22.39 -7.77 -13.43
C TRP A 193 -21.34 -8.71 -14.03
N THR A 194 -21.58 -9.16 -15.26
CA THR A 194 -20.66 -10.02 -15.99
C THR A 194 -20.35 -9.39 -17.34
N VAL A 195 -19.09 -9.51 -17.76
CA VAL A 195 -18.66 -9.20 -19.12
C VAL A 195 -18.34 -10.52 -19.80
N ASP A 196 -19.12 -10.87 -20.82
CA ASP A 196 -19.02 -12.11 -21.58
C ASP A 196 -18.39 -11.87 -22.97
N GLU A 197 -18.24 -12.95 -23.75
CA GLU A 197 -17.75 -12.92 -25.14
C GLU A 197 -16.34 -12.33 -25.29
N LEU A 198 -15.51 -12.48 -24.25
CA LEU A 198 -14.13 -12.01 -24.27
C LEU A 198 -13.25 -12.88 -25.18
N PRO A 199 -12.15 -12.32 -25.74
CA PRO A 199 -11.13 -13.17 -26.35
C PRO A 199 -10.54 -14.12 -25.30
N GLU A 200 -9.83 -15.14 -25.74
CA GLU A 200 -8.99 -15.93 -24.83
C GLU A 200 -7.84 -15.04 -24.34
N PHE A 201 -7.59 -14.99 -23.03
CA PHE A 201 -6.60 -14.12 -22.42
C PHE A 201 -5.85 -14.85 -21.31
N ASP A 202 -4.58 -14.48 -21.13
CA ASP A 202 -3.70 -15.10 -20.13
C ASP A 202 -3.61 -14.27 -18.85
N ALA A 203 -3.93 -12.99 -18.93
CA ALA A 203 -3.98 -12.09 -17.78
C ALA A 203 -4.99 -10.97 -18.02
N PHE A 204 -5.54 -10.42 -16.93
CA PHE A 204 -6.35 -9.21 -17.00
C PHE A 204 -6.00 -8.24 -15.89
N ALA A 205 -6.42 -6.99 -16.05
CA ALA A 205 -6.37 -5.98 -14.99
C ALA A 205 -7.64 -5.13 -15.04
N ILE A 206 -8.01 -4.56 -13.90
CA ILE A 206 -9.17 -3.67 -13.81
C ILE A 206 -8.76 -2.33 -13.19
N ASP A 207 -9.34 -1.26 -13.73
CA ASP A 207 -9.39 0.05 -13.09
C ASP A 207 -10.84 0.53 -13.08
N HIS A 208 -11.54 0.25 -11.98
CA HIS A 208 -12.96 0.53 -11.87
C HIS A 208 -13.27 2.03 -11.93
N GLU A 209 -12.36 2.89 -11.44
CA GLU A 209 -12.58 4.34 -11.42
C GLU A 209 -12.45 4.98 -12.82
N GLU A 210 -11.92 4.24 -13.79
CA GLU A 210 -11.84 4.61 -15.20
C GLU A 210 -12.76 3.76 -16.10
N ASP A 211 -13.58 2.87 -15.53
CA ASP A 211 -14.32 1.83 -16.26
C ASP A 211 -13.43 0.99 -17.19
N LEU A 212 -12.18 0.72 -16.81
CA LEU A 212 -11.21 0.04 -17.68
C LEU A 212 -11.05 -1.44 -17.31
N LEU A 213 -11.11 -2.29 -18.32
CA LEU A 213 -10.70 -3.68 -18.32
C LEU A 213 -9.56 -3.85 -19.33
N VAL A 214 -8.43 -4.36 -18.88
CA VAL A 214 -7.26 -4.66 -19.72
C VAL A 214 -7.15 -6.17 -19.85
N LEU A 215 -7.00 -6.69 -21.06
CA LEU A 215 -6.71 -8.11 -21.30
C LEU A 215 -5.37 -8.25 -22.02
N ALA A 216 -4.54 -9.18 -21.57
CA ALA A 216 -3.32 -9.61 -22.26
C ALA A 216 -3.63 -10.88 -23.07
N VAL A 217 -3.54 -10.78 -24.40
CA VAL A 217 -3.95 -11.80 -25.37
C VAL A 217 -2.74 -12.19 -26.23
N PRO A 218 -2.01 -13.25 -25.87
CA PRO A 218 -0.92 -13.78 -26.69
C PRO A 218 -1.41 -14.19 -28.07
N GLN A 219 -0.59 -13.95 -29.10
CA GLN A 219 -0.92 -14.30 -30.48
C GLN A 219 -0.22 -15.60 -30.89
N GLY A 220 -0.68 -16.74 -30.34
CA GLY A 220 -0.13 -18.07 -30.63
C GLY A 220 1.40 -18.14 -30.52
N ASP A 221 2.03 -18.84 -31.47
CA ASP A 221 3.49 -19.07 -31.51
C ASP A 221 4.33 -17.86 -31.96
N THR A 222 3.83 -16.63 -31.78
CA THR A 222 4.51 -15.41 -32.24
C THR A 222 5.24 -14.69 -31.10
N LYS A 223 5.84 -13.54 -31.41
CA LYS A 223 6.35 -12.57 -30.41
C LYS A 223 5.31 -11.52 -30.04
N GLU A 224 4.09 -11.64 -30.55
CA GLU A 224 3.09 -10.59 -30.44
C GLU A 224 2.17 -10.83 -29.23
N LEU A 225 2.05 -9.81 -28.39
CA LEU A 225 1.13 -9.76 -27.28
C LEU A 225 0.14 -8.62 -27.53
N ASN A 226 -1.15 -8.95 -27.69
CA ASN A 226 -2.18 -7.94 -27.86
C ASN A 226 -2.75 -7.52 -26.51
N ILE A 227 -2.71 -6.22 -26.24
CA ILE A 227 -3.32 -5.62 -25.06
C ILE A 227 -4.65 -5.01 -25.48
N HIS A 228 -5.76 -5.60 -25.02
CA HIS A 228 -7.10 -5.11 -25.30
C HIS A 228 -7.53 -4.14 -24.21
N PHE A 229 -8.06 -2.97 -24.61
CA PHE A 229 -8.62 -1.97 -23.71
C PHE A 229 -10.15 -1.96 -23.87
N LEU A 230 -10.84 -2.55 -22.90
CA LEU A 230 -12.29 -2.71 -22.88
C LEU A 230 -12.91 -1.91 -21.74
N SER A 231 -14.21 -1.65 -21.83
CA SER A 231 -15.00 -1.13 -20.72
C SER A 231 -15.31 -2.25 -19.73
N SER A 232 -15.00 -2.04 -18.45
CA SER A 232 -15.26 -3.02 -17.38
C SER A 232 -16.76 -3.26 -17.13
N THR A 233 -17.60 -2.30 -17.54
CA THR A 233 -19.07 -2.37 -17.40
C THR A 233 -19.73 -3.03 -18.59
N THR A 234 -19.18 -2.85 -19.81
CA THR A 234 -19.88 -3.25 -21.05
C THR A 234 -19.14 -4.30 -21.89
N GLY A 235 -17.86 -4.54 -21.63
CA GLY A 235 -17.01 -5.41 -22.46
C GLY A 235 -16.66 -4.85 -23.84
N GLN A 236 -17.19 -3.69 -24.21
CA GLN A 236 -16.94 -3.07 -25.50
C GLN A 236 -15.60 -2.32 -25.50
N PRO A 237 -15.02 -2.02 -26.68
CA PRO A 237 -13.85 -1.16 -26.78
C PRO A 237 -13.96 0.12 -25.94
N HIS A 238 -12.95 0.39 -25.13
CA HIS A 238 -13.00 1.51 -24.20
C HIS A 238 -13.01 2.85 -24.96
N PRO A 239 -13.98 3.76 -24.71
CA PRO A 239 -14.16 4.97 -25.51
C PRO A 239 -13.01 5.99 -25.39
N SER A 240 -12.26 5.95 -24.28
CA SER A 240 -11.08 6.80 -24.06
C SER A 240 -9.77 6.20 -24.56
N ALA A 241 -9.78 4.96 -25.05
CA ALA A 241 -8.55 4.34 -25.53
C ALA A 241 -8.20 4.93 -26.88
N ALA A 242 -6.92 5.29 -27.07
CA ALA A 242 -6.46 5.80 -28.38
C ALA A 242 -6.63 4.74 -29.48
N ARG A 243 -6.46 3.46 -29.12
CA ARG A 243 -6.79 2.30 -29.94
C ARG A 243 -7.40 1.21 -29.06
N PRO A 244 -8.31 0.39 -29.58
CA PRO A 244 -8.92 -0.71 -28.81
C PRO A 244 -7.93 -1.83 -28.47
N ILE A 245 -6.91 -2.02 -29.31
CA ILE A 245 -5.89 -3.06 -29.17
C ILE A 245 -4.52 -2.44 -29.42
N LEU A 246 -3.57 -2.67 -28.51
CA LEU A 246 -2.16 -2.33 -28.66
C LEU A 246 -1.34 -3.61 -28.82
N ALA A 247 -0.66 -3.76 -29.95
CA ALA A 247 0.26 -4.87 -30.18
C ALA A 247 1.64 -4.55 -29.59
N LEU A 248 2.10 -5.38 -28.66
CA LEU A 248 3.44 -5.36 -28.08
C LEU A 248 4.26 -6.50 -28.68
N THR A 249 5.57 -6.32 -28.80
CA THR A 249 6.48 -7.35 -29.31
C THR A 249 7.48 -7.76 -28.23
N THR A 250 7.43 -9.01 -27.79
CA THR A 250 8.36 -9.63 -26.83
C THR A 250 9.74 -9.83 -27.43
N HIS A 251 10.75 -10.00 -26.57
CA HIS A 251 12.14 -10.16 -27.05
C HIS A 251 12.33 -11.53 -27.66
N GLU A 252 11.80 -12.54 -26.97
CA GLU A 252 11.82 -13.94 -27.34
C GLU A 252 10.46 -14.40 -27.85
N THR A 253 10.47 -15.45 -28.68
CA THR A 253 9.24 -16.06 -29.21
C THR A 253 8.52 -16.78 -28.09
N MET A 254 7.19 -16.70 -28.06
CA MET A 254 6.41 -17.38 -27.03
C MET A 254 6.33 -18.91 -27.22
N ALA A 255 6.87 -19.42 -28.33
CA ALA A 255 6.68 -20.78 -28.86
C ALA A 255 7.73 -21.83 -28.46
N ASP A 256 8.60 -21.57 -27.49
CA ASP A 256 9.58 -22.58 -27.11
C ASP A 256 8.87 -23.74 -26.38
N GLU A 257 8.86 -24.94 -26.98
CA GLU A 257 8.22 -26.18 -26.49
C GLU A 257 8.59 -26.61 -25.05
N THR A 258 9.47 -25.86 -24.37
CA THR A 258 10.02 -26.17 -23.05
C THR A 258 9.73 -25.12 -21.97
N GLY A 259 9.06 -24.00 -22.27
CA GLY A 259 8.79 -22.93 -21.30
C GLY A 259 7.31 -22.53 -21.24
N PHE A 260 6.86 -22.08 -20.07
CA PHE A 260 5.54 -21.44 -19.90
C PHE A 260 5.72 -19.93 -19.75
N TRP A 261 4.81 -19.15 -20.35
CA TRP A 261 4.76 -17.70 -20.16
C TRP A 261 3.72 -17.36 -19.12
N LEU A 262 4.10 -16.50 -18.17
CA LEU A 262 3.19 -15.88 -17.23
C LEU A 262 3.08 -14.40 -17.56
N PHE A 263 1.85 -13.93 -17.62
CA PHE A 263 1.55 -12.52 -17.82
C PHE A 263 0.91 -11.93 -16.57
N SER A 264 1.25 -10.68 -16.28
CA SER A 264 0.56 -9.90 -15.27
C SER A 264 0.27 -8.52 -15.82
N ALA A 265 -0.92 -7.99 -15.55
CA ALA A 265 -1.29 -6.65 -15.97
C ALA A 265 -1.74 -5.83 -14.75
N PHE A 266 -1.43 -4.54 -14.78
CA PHE A 266 -1.86 -3.58 -13.79
C PHE A 266 -2.30 -2.29 -14.48
N ALA A 267 -3.36 -1.67 -13.97
CA ALA A 267 -3.86 -0.40 -14.49
C ALA A 267 -3.88 0.65 -13.37
N CYS A 268 -3.40 1.84 -13.71
CA CYS A 268 -3.43 3.01 -12.85
C CYS A 268 -3.67 4.25 -13.70
N GLU A 269 -4.93 4.71 -13.73
CA GLU A 269 -5.35 5.87 -14.50
C GLU A 269 -5.06 5.74 -16.01
N SER A 270 -4.23 6.61 -16.59
CA SER A 270 -3.83 6.54 -18.00
C SER A 270 -2.70 5.55 -18.26
N LEU A 271 -2.07 4.98 -17.23
CA LEU A 271 -0.96 4.06 -17.38
C LEU A 271 -1.42 2.60 -17.20
N VAL A 272 -0.97 1.76 -18.11
CA VAL A 272 -1.12 0.30 -18.02
C VAL A 272 0.28 -0.31 -18.02
N GLY A 273 0.53 -1.16 -17.03
CA GLY A 273 1.72 -1.96 -16.93
C GLY A 273 1.43 -3.40 -17.33
N VAL A 274 2.34 -4.02 -18.06
CA VAL A 274 2.29 -5.45 -18.40
C VAL A 274 3.65 -6.08 -18.14
N THR A 275 3.68 -7.23 -17.50
CA THR A 275 4.87 -8.10 -17.41
C THR A 275 4.66 -9.33 -18.26
N ALA A 276 5.72 -9.78 -18.91
CA ALA A 276 5.82 -11.12 -19.47
C ALA A 276 7.04 -11.81 -18.83
N ILE A 277 6.79 -12.94 -18.18
CA ILE A 277 7.80 -13.75 -17.50
C ILE A 277 7.84 -15.10 -18.22
N CYS A 278 9.01 -15.49 -18.69
CA CYS A 278 9.25 -16.83 -19.19
C CYS A 278 10.18 -17.56 -18.22
N ASP A 279 9.68 -18.63 -17.61
CA ASP A 279 10.51 -19.55 -16.84
C ASP A 279 10.79 -20.79 -17.68
N ASN A 280 11.94 -20.77 -18.36
CA ASN A 280 12.51 -21.94 -18.99
C ASN A 280 13.77 -22.32 -18.19
N MET A 281 13.91 -23.63 -17.89
CA MET A 281 15.08 -24.25 -17.23
C MET A 281 16.45 -23.78 -17.78
N ALA A 282 16.49 -23.27 -19.02
CA ALA A 282 17.68 -22.70 -19.65
C ALA A 282 17.76 -21.15 -19.66
N ILE A 283 16.63 -20.44 -19.66
CA ILE A 283 16.55 -18.97 -19.87
C ILE A 283 15.38 -18.40 -19.05
N VAL A 284 15.69 -17.57 -18.06
CA VAL A 284 14.70 -16.67 -17.43
C VAL A 284 14.67 -15.39 -18.27
N HIS A 285 13.48 -15.00 -18.73
CA HIS A 285 13.28 -13.75 -19.46
C HIS A 285 12.08 -12.99 -18.92
N ASN A 286 12.35 -11.84 -18.30
CA ASN A 286 11.33 -10.95 -17.77
C ASN A 286 11.33 -9.65 -18.59
N GLU A 287 10.18 -9.24 -19.09
CA GLU A 287 10.01 -7.97 -19.78
C GLU A 287 8.82 -7.21 -19.23
N VAL A 288 9.02 -5.91 -19.01
CA VAL A 288 8.06 -4.98 -18.42
C VAL A 288 7.77 -3.87 -19.41
N TRP A 289 6.50 -3.67 -19.74
CA TRP A 289 6.00 -2.53 -20.51
C TRP A 289 5.16 -1.63 -19.63
N ILE A 290 5.37 -0.32 -19.74
CA ILE A 290 4.44 0.70 -19.26
C ILE A 290 3.96 1.48 -20.48
N VAL A 291 2.64 1.56 -20.65
CA VAL A 291 2.01 2.20 -21.80
C VAL A 291 0.97 3.22 -21.35
N ASP A 292 0.89 4.35 -22.05
CA ASP A 292 -0.22 5.29 -21.93
C ASP A 292 -1.30 4.89 -22.93
N TRP A 293 -2.33 4.20 -22.44
CA TRP A 293 -3.38 3.62 -23.28
C TRP A 293 -4.33 4.66 -23.88
N LYS A 294 -4.36 5.87 -23.30
CA LYS A 294 -5.14 7.02 -23.82
C LYS A 294 -4.39 7.74 -24.92
N ARG A 295 -3.07 7.57 -25.03
CA ARG A 295 -2.22 8.22 -26.04
C ARG A 295 -1.59 7.27 -27.05
N ASP A 296 -1.70 5.96 -26.83
CA ASP A 296 -1.06 4.94 -27.67
C ASP A 296 0.48 5.02 -27.64
N GLU A 297 1.05 5.33 -26.48
CA GLU A 297 2.49 5.54 -26.32
C GLU A 297 3.10 4.50 -25.38
N VAL A 298 4.18 3.85 -25.82
CA VAL A 298 5.03 3.04 -24.92
C VAL A 298 5.93 4.00 -24.15
N ILE A 299 5.68 4.11 -22.85
CA ILE A 299 6.39 5.00 -21.94
C ILE A 299 7.70 4.38 -21.48
N MET A 300 7.66 3.08 -21.15
CA MET A 300 8.83 2.31 -20.70
C MET A 300 8.76 0.90 -21.28
N ASN A 301 9.90 0.39 -21.74
CA ASN A 301 10.11 -1.03 -22.00
C ASN A 301 11.47 -1.44 -21.43
N ALA A 302 11.44 -2.29 -20.41
CA ALA A 302 12.64 -2.84 -19.79
C ALA A 302 12.61 -4.37 -19.83
N HIS A 303 13.72 -4.99 -20.25
CA HIS A 303 13.83 -6.46 -20.32
C HIS A 303 15.08 -6.96 -19.59
N ALA A 304 14.99 -8.18 -19.05
CA ALA A 304 16.12 -8.91 -18.52
C ALA A 304 17.08 -9.28 -19.65
N LYS A 305 18.38 -9.18 -19.38
CA LYS A 305 19.38 -9.74 -20.30
C LYS A 305 19.50 -11.24 -20.06
N THR A 306 19.36 -12.03 -21.10
CA THR A 306 19.53 -13.48 -21.03
C THR A 306 20.89 -13.88 -20.44
N GLY A 307 20.88 -14.87 -19.55
CA GLY A 307 22.07 -15.46 -18.93
C GLY A 307 22.15 -15.33 -17.40
N LYS A 308 22.84 -16.27 -16.76
CA LYS A 308 22.92 -16.38 -15.30
C LYS A 308 23.53 -15.12 -14.66
N LYS A 309 22.89 -14.59 -13.60
CA LYS A 309 23.38 -13.52 -12.70
C LYS A 309 23.34 -12.09 -13.24
N ASN A 310 22.46 -11.78 -14.19
CA ASN A 310 22.19 -10.39 -14.56
C ASN A 310 21.25 -9.74 -13.52
N VAL A 311 21.18 -8.40 -13.55
CA VAL A 311 20.17 -7.65 -12.80
C VAL A 311 18.90 -7.69 -13.63
N GLU A 312 17.84 -8.24 -13.06
CA GLU A 312 16.56 -8.43 -13.76
C GLU A 312 15.40 -7.85 -12.96
N PRO A 313 14.36 -7.34 -13.64
CA PRO A 313 13.11 -7.00 -12.99
C PRO A 313 12.40 -8.31 -12.64
N LEU A 314 11.99 -8.49 -11.40
CA LEU A 314 11.27 -9.69 -10.96
C LEU A 314 9.76 -9.46 -10.98
N ASP A 315 9.32 -8.36 -10.40
CA ASP A 315 7.92 -7.94 -10.41
C ASP A 315 7.81 -6.41 -10.31
N PHE A 316 6.65 -5.85 -10.63
CA PHE A 316 6.40 -4.42 -10.51
C PHE A 316 4.99 -4.10 -10.03
N GLN A 317 4.83 -2.90 -9.48
CA GLN A 317 3.51 -2.33 -9.20
C GLN A 317 3.55 -0.81 -9.31
N PHE A 318 2.44 -0.19 -9.74
CA PHE A 318 2.29 1.26 -9.63
C PHE A 318 2.25 1.70 -8.16
N PHE A 319 3.05 2.71 -7.83
CA PHE A 319 2.99 3.40 -6.53
C PHE A 319 1.97 4.53 -6.55
N ASP A 320 1.88 5.23 -7.67
CA ASP A 320 0.90 6.27 -7.98
C ASP A 320 0.75 6.41 -9.50
N GLU A 321 0.01 7.42 -9.96
CA GLU A 321 -0.23 7.74 -11.39
C GLU A 321 1.04 8.00 -12.23
N ARG A 322 2.23 8.08 -11.61
CA ARG A 322 3.48 8.46 -12.27
C ARG A 322 4.66 7.54 -11.93
N HIS A 323 4.66 6.95 -10.74
CA HIS A 323 5.80 6.21 -10.22
C HIS A 323 5.55 4.70 -10.22
N LEU A 324 6.58 3.96 -10.62
CA LEU A 324 6.61 2.51 -10.69
C LEU A 324 7.57 1.96 -9.65
N ILE A 325 7.14 0.97 -8.88
CA ILE A 325 8.06 0.20 -8.03
C ILE A 325 8.39 -1.11 -8.73
N VAL A 326 9.67 -1.46 -8.75
CA VAL A 326 10.18 -2.69 -9.35
C VAL A 326 11.07 -3.41 -8.34
N THR A 327 10.84 -4.70 -8.15
CA THR A 327 11.76 -5.57 -7.41
C THR A 327 12.84 -6.09 -8.36
N SER A 328 14.05 -6.20 -7.85
CA SER A 328 15.17 -6.73 -8.63
C SER A 328 16.07 -7.59 -7.76
N ALA A 329 16.56 -8.68 -8.35
CA ALA A 329 17.65 -9.47 -7.82
C ALA A 329 18.77 -9.56 -8.85
N GLY A 330 19.98 -9.84 -8.37
CA GLY A 330 21.14 -10.05 -9.24
C GLY A 330 22.45 -9.62 -8.60
N LYS A 331 23.54 -9.65 -9.38
CA LYS A 331 24.90 -9.45 -8.87
C LYS A 331 25.06 -8.11 -8.12
N ASN A 332 25.01 -8.18 -6.78
CA ASN A 332 25.09 -7.07 -5.83
C ASN A 332 23.96 -6.03 -5.96
N MET A 333 22.79 -6.41 -6.51
CA MET A 333 21.67 -5.50 -6.75
C MET A 333 20.34 -6.12 -6.33
N ASP A 334 20.29 -6.64 -5.11
CA ASP A 334 19.06 -7.08 -4.48
C ASP A 334 18.37 -5.87 -3.86
N ALA A 335 17.35 -5.34 -4.53
CA ALA A 335 16.79 -4.05 -4.21
C ALA A 335 15.32 -3.91 -4.63
N VAL A 336 14.65 -2.94 -4.01
CA VAL A 336 13.36 -2.42 -4.45
C VAL A 336 13.59 -1.01 -4.97
N MET A 337 13.17 -0.76 -6.21
CA MET A 337 13.49 0.47 -6.94
C MET A 337 12.22 1.25 -7.27
N LEU A 338 12.26 2.56 -7.13
CA LEU A 338 11.19 3.47 -7.54
C LEU A 338 11.63 4.25 -8.78
N PHE A 339 10.86 4.17 -9.85
CA PHE A 339 11.08 4.89 -11.11
C PHE A 339 10.00 5.95 -11.31
N ASP A 340 10.36 7.02 -12.02
CA ASP A 340 9.40 7.94 -12.61
C ASP A 340 9.20 7.54 -14.07
N CYS A 341 8.02 7.03 -14.39
CA CYS A 341 7.70 6.50 -15.72
C CYS A 341 7.97 7.54 -16.83
N LEU A 342 7.86 8.83 -16.54
CA LEU A 342 8.06 9.89 -17.55
C LEU A 342 9.52 10.30 -17.74
N ASN A 343 10.42 9.86 -16.87
CA ASN A 343 11.84 10.25 -16.86
C ASN A 343 12.79 9.06 -17.06
N VAL A 344 12.27 7.93 -17.58
CA VAL A 344 13.05 6.76 -17.98
C VAL A 344 13.18 6.68 -19.50
N PRO A 345 14.17 5.91 -20.02
CA PRO A 345 14.25 5.64 -21.45
C PRO A 345 12.95 5.03 -22.01
N ASN A 346 12.42 5.65 -23.06
CA ASN A 346 11.24 5.17 -23.79
C ASN A 346 11.58 4.15 -24.90
N THR A 347 12.86 3.87 -25.09
CA THR A 347 13.33 2.79 -25.97
C THR A 347 13.39 1.48 -25.20
N ARG A 348 13.22 0.36 -25.89
CA ARG A 348 13.49 -0.97 -25.33
C ARG A 348 14.91 -1.02 -24.77
N THR A 349 15.02 -1.20 -23.46
CA THR A 349 16.28 -1.06 -22.73
C THR A 349 16.52 -2.27 -21.85
N VAL A 350 17.78 -2.70 -21.72
CA VAL A 350 18.13 -3.76 -20.78
C VAL A 350 17.95 -3.22 -19.36
N PHE A 351 17.31 -3.97 -18.46
CA PHE A 351 16.94 -3.48 -17.14
C PHE A 351 18.12 -2.95 -16.32
N LYS A 352 19.30 -3.55 -16.44
CA LYS A 352 20.54 -3.03 -15.84
C LYS A 352 20.82 -1.57 -16.21
N ASP A 353 20.54 -1.18 -17.45
CA ASP A 353 20.75 0.18 -17.94
C ASP A 353 19.60 1.12 -17.53
N MET A 354 18.49 0.58 -17.00
CA MET A 354 17.42 1.36 -16.37
C MET A 354 17.79 1.77 -14.94
N VAL A 355 18.55 0.96 -14.19
CA VAL A 355 18.89 1.20 -12.77
C VAL A 355 19.39 2.63 -12.47
N PRO A 356 20.28 3.25 -13.28
CA PRO A 356 20.72 4.63 -13.04
C PRO A 356 19.61 5.69 -13.11
N HIS A 357 18.45 5.36 -13.70
CA HIS A 357 17.27 6.22 -13.79
C HIS A 357 16.29 6.03 -12.62
N ALA A 358 16.55 5.10 -11.70
CA ALA A 358 15.73 4.94 -10.50
C ALA A 358 15.84 6.19 -9.62
N LEU A 359 14.70 6.72 -9.19
CA LEU A 359 14.64 7.81 -8.22
C LEU A 359 15.11 7.36 -6.83
N VAL A 360 14.76 6.14 -6.44
CA VAL A 360 15.13 5.55 -5.15
C VAL A 360 15.52 4.09 -5.37
N VAL A 361 16.61 3.65 -4.75
CA VAL A 361 17.06 2.26 -4.77
C VAL A 361 17.26 1.79 -3.33
N LEU A 362 16.32 1.00 -2.80
CA LEU A 362 16.38 0.47 -1.44
C LEU A 362 17.00 -0.93 -1.45
N GLY A 363 18.21 -1.05 -0.90
CA GLY A 363 18.90 -2.34 -0.81
C GLY A 363 18.25 -3.26 0.22
N LEU A 364 18.04 -4.53 -0.16
CA LEU A 364 17.45 -5.56 0.69
C LEU A 364 18.47 -6.13 1.70
N PRO A 365 18.01 -6.85 2.76
CA PRO A 365 18.91 -7.46 3.73
C PRO A 365 19.87 -8.47 3.08
N LYS A 366 21.05 -8.66 3.66
CA LYS A 366 22.01 -9.63 3.13
C LYS A 366 21.57 -11.07 3.43
N LEU A 367 21.48 -11.89 2.40
CA LEU A 367 21.17 -13.31 2.48
C LEU A 367 22.38 -14.15 2.92
N ALA A 368 22.09 -15.29 3.56
CA ALA A 368 23.07 -16.30 3.92
C ALA A 368 23.75 -16.89 2.68
N ARG A 369 24.90 -17.53 2.87
CA ARG A 369 25.68 -18.07 1.75
C ARG A 369 24.86 -19.15 1.01
N LYS A 370 24.75 -19.00 -0.32
CA LYS A 370 23.98 -19.86 -1.25
C LYS A 370 22.47 -19.65 -1.27
N VAL A 371 21.94 -18.71 -0.48
CA VAL A 371 20.55 -18.28 -0.60
C VAL A 371 20.52 -17.13 -1.61
N GLU A 372 19.59 -17.20 -2.55
CA GLU A 372 19.36 -16.17 -3.57
C GLU A 372 17.91 -15.68 -3.46
N TYR A 373 17.68 -14.42 -3.82
CA TYR A 373 16.35 -13.85 -3.78
C TYR A 373 15.47 -14.44 -4.87
N SER A 374 14.33 -15.00 -4.47
CA SER A 374 13.18 -15.25 -5.34
C SER A 374 12.07 -14.28 -4.91
N LEU A 375 12.10 -13.06 -5.45
CA LEU A 375 11.10 -12.02 -5.16
C LEU A 375 9.93 -12.22 -6.12
N ASN A 376 8.99 -13.07 -5.73
CA ASN A 376 7.94 -13.52 -6.63
C ASN A 376 6.69 -12.65 -6.59
N SER A 377 6.62 -11.68 -5.67
CA SER A 377 5.48 -10.75 -5.66
C SER A 377 5.81 -9.43 -4.98
N ILE A 378 5.45 -8.33 -5.65
CA ILE A 378 5.24 -7.02 -5.04
C ILE A 378 3.76 -6.65 -5.13
N SER A 379 3.22 -6.11 -4.05
CA SER A 379 1.87 -5.60 -4.00
C SER A 379 1.83 -4.19 -3.44
N CYS A 380 1.05 -3.34 -4.08
CA CYS A 380 0.81 -1.96 -3.72
C CYS A 380 -0.49 -1.54 -4.41
N LYS A 381 -1.40 -0.89 -3.67
CA LYS A 381 -2.58 -0.26 -4.29
C LYS A 381 -2.22 1.20 -4.54
N PRO A 382 -2.07 1.62 -5.81
CA PRO A 382 -1.50 2.91 -6.13
C PRO A 382 -2.33 4.05 -5.55
N ARG A 383 -1.63 5.13 -5.25
CA ARG A 383 -2.23 6.42 -4.88
C ARG A 383 -2.92 7.01 -6.12
N ARG A 384 -4.24 7.20 -6.04
CA ARG A 384 -5.07 7.70 -7.15
C ARG A 384 -5.46 9.16 -6.96
N SER A 385 -5.67 9.88 -8.05
CA SER A 385 -6.22 11.22 -8.03
C SER A 385 -7.64 11.25 -7.45
N SER A 386 -8.06 12.39 -6.88
CA SER A 386 -9.40 12.53 -6.30
C SER A 386 -10.50 12.76 -7.34
N ASP A 387 -10.15 13.10 -8.59
CA ASP A 387 -11.05 13.68 -9.61
C ASP A 387 -11.56 12.68 -10.66
N HIS A 388 -11.65 11.38 -10.34
CA HIS A 388 -12.11 10.38 -11.31
C HIS A 388 -13.61 10.46 -11.60
N LYS A 389 -13.94 10.46 -12.90
CA LYS A 389 -15.31 10.61 -13.42
C LYS A 389 -16.22 9.42 -13.09
N TYR A 390 -15.66 8.21 -13.02
CA TYR A 390 -16.43 6.98 -12.75
C TYR A 390 -16.31 6.51 -11.30
N ARG A 391 -15.71 7.32 -10.43
CA ARG A 391 -15.67 7.04 -9.00
C ARG A 391 -17.09 6.95 -8.46
N ASP A 392 -17.37 5.89 -7.70
CA ASP A 392 -18.68 5.72 -7.09
C ASP A 392 -19.07 6.94 -6.26
N ALA A 393 -20.34 7.31 -6.31
CA ALA A 393 -20.84 8.31 -5.39
C ALA A 393 -20.83 7.72 -3.96
N ALA A 394 -20.02 8.30 -3.07
CA ALA A 394 -19.92 7.89 -1.68
C ALA A 394 -19.92 9.11 -0.74
N LYS A 395 -20.27 8.90 0.54
CA LYS A 395 -20.18 9.94 1.58
C LYS A 395 -18.73 10.35 1.89
N PHE A 396 -17.81 9.40 1.76
CA PHE A 396 -16.38 9.61 1.90
C PHE A 396 -15.63 8.51 1.15
N HIS A 397 -14.37 8.76 0.85
CA HIS A 397 -13.46 7.82 0.21
C HIS A 397 -12.20 7.66 1.05
N GLN A 398 -11.48 6.55 0.89
CA GLN A 398 -10.15 6.45 1.46
C GLN A 398 -9.27 7.60 0.97
N ALA A 399 -8.53 8.17 1.91
CA ALA A 399 -7.60 9.25 1.65
C ALA A 399 -6.45 8.74 0.80
N VAL A 400 -5.96 9.65 -0.02
CA VAL A 400 -4.84 9.46 -0.92
C VAL A 400 -3.55 9.56 -0.09
N ASP A 401 -3.38 8.66 0.87
CA ASP A 401 -2.14 8.52 1.64
C ASP A 401 -1.09 7.79 0.81
N ALA A 402 0.18 7.88 1.20
CA ALA A 402 1.22 7.08 0.58
C ALA A 402 0.98 5.60 0.96
N PRO A 403 0.75 4.71 -0.02
CA PRO A 403 0.42 3.32 0.25
C PRO A 403 1.61 2.60 0.89
N ALA A 404 1.30 1.59 1.69
CA ALA A 404 2.29 0.59 2.08
C ALA A 404 2.57 -0.32 0.89
N VAL A 405 3.82 -0.70 0.75
CA VAL A 405 4.29 -1.64 -0.28
C VAL A 405 4.62 -2.95 0.41
N LEU A 406 4.03 -4.04 -0.08
CA LEU A 406 4.33 -5.40 0.36
C LEU A 406 5.30 -6.02 -0.65
N VAL A 407 6.42 -6.54 -0.17
CA VAL A 407 7.34 -7.38 -0.93
C VAL A 407 7.33 -8.77 -0.30
N THR A 408 6.84 -9.76 -1.04
CA THR A 408 6.79 -11.15 -0.60
C THR A 408 8.02 -11.88 -1.13
N MET A 409 8.79 -12.46 -0.23
CA MET A 409 10.07 -13.09 -0.51
C MET A 409 9.97 -14.58 -0.24
N HIS A 410 10.18 -15.39 -1.28
CA HIS A 410 10.28 -16.84 -1.17
C HIS A 410 11.77 -17.19 -1.20
N LEU A 411 12.29 -17.75 -0.11
CA LEU A 411 13.72 -17.98 0.05
C LEU A 411 13.95 -19.43 0.46
N PRO A 412 14.73 -20.22 -0.29
CA PRO A 412 15.15 -21.53 0.19
C PRO A 412 16.10 -21.32 1.37
N ASP A 413 15.89 -22.06 2.45
CA ASP A 413 16.82 -22.06 3.56
C ASP A 413 18.06 -22.92 3.23
N LYS A 414 19.01 -23.05 4.17
CA LYS A 414 20.23 -23.85 3.96
C LYS A 414 19.97 -25.36 3.78
N HIS A 415 18.77 -25.83 4.09
CA HIS A 415 18.28 -27.20 3.96
C HIS A 415 17.42 -27.41 2.72
N ASP A 416 17.25 -26.38 1.89
CA ASP A 416 16.37 -26.36 0.71
C ASP A 416 14.87 -26.35 1.08
N ASP A 417 14.54 -26.00 2.33
CA ASP A 417 13.16 -25.77 2.76
C ASP A 417 12.74 -24.35 2.37
N GLU A 418 11.62 -24.20 1.67
CA GLU A 418 11.11 -22.89 1.27
C GLU A 418 10.60 -22.10 2.47
N ARG A 419 11.04 -20.85 2.61
CA ARG A 419 10.60 -19.91 3.65
C ARG A 419 9.99 -18.68 3.00
N ARG A 420 8.86 -18.23 3.55
CA ARG A 420 8.18 -17.01 3.09
C ARG A 420 8.36 -15.89 4.09
N PHE A 421 8.74 -14.72 3.60
CA PHE A 421 8.83 -13.50 4.39
C PHE A 421 8.10 -12.36 3.72
N ASP A 422 7.28 -11.65 4.49
CA ASP A 422 6.50 -10.50 4.01
C ASP A 422 7.14 -9.22 4.55
N LEU A 423 7.71 -8.41 3.66
CA LEU A 423 8.34 -7.13 3.96
C LEU A 423 7.38 -5.98 3.64
N ILE A 424 6.94 -5.28 4.66
CA ILE A 424 6.12 -4.06 4.54
C ILE A 424 7.01 -2.83 4.58
N ILE A 425 6.93 -2.02 3.52
CA ILE A 425 7.62 -0.74 3.37
C ILE A 425 6.56 0.37 3.40
N PRO A 426 6.42 1.09 4.52
CA PRO A 426 5.47 2.21 4.61
C PRO A 426 5.77 3.29 3.58
N GLY A 427 4.71 3.93 3.07
CA GLY A 427 4.80 5.03 2.11
C GLY A 427 5.73 6.19 2.53
N SER A 428 5.89 6.41 3.84
CA SER A 428 6.79 7.43 4.38
C SER A 428 8.27 7.19 4.06
N VAL A 429 8.70 5.93 3.89
CA VAL A 429 10.09 5.58 3.54
C VAL A 429 10.41 6.09 2.14
N TRP A 430 9.50 5.84 1.20
CA TRP A 430 9.60 6.32 -0.19
C TRP A 430 9.62 7.84 -0.26
N LEU A 431 8.68 8.50 0.40
CA LEU A 431 8.60 9.96 0.42
C LEU A 431 9.84 10.60 1.06
N SER A 432 10.35 10.03 2.15
CA SER A 432 11.58 10.49 2.80
C SER A 432 12.79 10.40 1.86
N CYS A 433 12.93 9.29 1.14
CA CYS A 433 14.01 9.11 0.19
C CYS A 433 13.88 10.03 -1.03
N LEU A 434 12.66 10.25 -1.54
CA LEU A 434 12.39 11.18 -2.65
C LEU A 434 12.74 12.63 -2.31
N HIS A 435 12.54 13.04 -1.05
CA HIS A 435 12.91 14.38 -0.59
C HIS A 435 14.41 14.58 -0.41
N ASP A 436 15.19 13.51 -0.26
CA ASP A 436 16.65 13.58 -0.11
C ASP A 436 17.34 13.48 -1.49
N ALA A 437 17.54 14.63 -2.12
CA ALA A 437 18.18 14.71 -3.45
C ALA A 437 19.57 14.06 -3.53
N GLU A 438 20.27 13.90 -2.40
CA GLU A 438 21.57 13.20 -2.34
C GLU A 438 21.43 11.68 -2.57
N LYS A 439 20.22 11.12 -2.44
CA LYS A 439 19.93 9.68 -2.55
C LYS A 439 19.38 9.26 -3.92
N GLN A 440 19.17 10.19 -4.85
CA GLN A 440 18.62 9.86 -6.17
C GLN A 440 19.58 8.98 -6.99
N GLY A 441 19.10 7.84 -7.49
CA GLY A 441 19.91 6.85 -8.21
C GLY A 441 20.99 6.16 -7.37
N VAL A 442 21.03 6.41 -6.06
CA VAL A 442 22.02 5.83 -5.14
C VAL A 442 21.36 4.72 -4.34
N LEU A 443 22.05 3.57 -4.27
CA LEU A 443 21.68 2.47 -3.40
C LEU A 443 21.71 2.92 -1.93
N VAL A 444 20.54 2.93 -1.30
CA VAL A 444 20.38 3.13 0.14
C VAL A 444 20.53 1.77 0.81
N PRO A 445 21.60 1.52 1.59
CA PRO A 445 21.83 0.21 2.20
C PRO A 445 20.78 -0.09 3.27
N TRP A 446 20.46 -1.36 3.49
CA TRP A 446 19.47 -1.81 4.46
C TRP A 446 19.65 -1.19 5.85
N GLU A 447 20.89 -1.03 6.31
CA GLU A 447 21.22 -0.46 7.61
C GLU A 447 20.73 0.99 7.79
N ASP A 448 20.51 1.73 6.70
CA ASP A 448 20.07 3.12 6.73
C ASP A 448 18.54 3.27 6.71
N TRP A 449 17.78 2.27 6.25
CA TRP A 449 16.32 2.38 6.07
C TRP A 449 15.50 1.22 6.65
N GLY A 450 16.08 0.05 6.89
CA GLY A 450 15.36 -1.15 7.33
C GLY A 450 14.66 -1.02 8.69
N MET A 451 15.08 -0.09 9.53
CA MET A 451 14.38 0.22 10.79
C MET A 451 13.02 0.90 10.55
N GLU A 452 12.79 1.49 9.39
CA GLU A 452 11.54 2.14 9.00
C GLU A 452 10.58 1.20 8.26
N SER A 453 10.95 -0.07 8.08
CA SER A 453 10.11 -1.13 7.51
C SER A 453 9.65 -2.13 8.58
N ARG A 454 8.85 -3.12 8.19
CA ARG A 454 8.46 -4.26 9.02
C ARG A 454 8.60 -5.56 8.23
N LEU A 455 9.29 -6.54 8.80
CA LEU A 455 9.45 -7.88 8.23
C LEU A 455 8.71 -8.88 9.09
N PHE A 456 7.86 -9.70 8.48
CA PHE A 456 7.17 -10.83 9.11
C PHE A 456 7.72 -12.14 8.57
N ASP A 457 7.90 -13.13 9.44
CA ASP A 457 8.01 -14.53 9.00
C ASP A 457 6.59 -15.01 8.70
N ALA A 458 6.34 -15.27 7.42
CA ALA A 458 5.03 -15.61 6.87
C ALA A 458 5.07 -17.03 6.27
N SER A 459 5.99 -17.88 6.74
CA SER A 459 6.16 -19.25 6.25
C SER A 459 4.90 -20.10 6.42
N ASP A 460 4.12 -19.84 7.48
CA ASP A 460 2.86 -20.53 7.75
C ASP A 460 1.62 -19.76 7.27
N ALA A 461 1.79 -18.58 6.63
CA ALA A 461 0.66 -17.74 6.25
C ALA A 461 0.08 -18.16 4.90
N VAL A 462 -1.25 -18.32 4.83
CA VAL A 462 -2.00 -18.64 3.61
C VAL A 462 -2.35 -17.41 2.77
N ALA A 463 -2.25 -16.21 3.34
CA ALA A 463 -2.62 -14.96 2.67
C ALA A 463 -1.58 -13.85 2.90
N GLY A 464 -1.48 -12.93 1.93
CA GLY A 464 -0.67 -11.72 2.05
C GLY A 464 -1.14 -10.68 1.04
N GLN A 465 -1.82 -9.64 1.51
CA GLN A 465 -2.26 -8.54 0.65
C GLN A 465 -2.13 -7.19 1.34
N VAL A 466 -1.97 -6.13 0.53
CA VAL A 466 -1.95 -4.76 1.02
C VAL A 466 -3.01 -3.90 0.34
N VAL A 467 -3.70 -3.06 1.12
CA VAL A 467 -4.63 -2.02 0.62
C VAL A 467 -4.41 -0.76 1.43
N GLY A 468 -4.01 0.32 0.76
CA GLY A 468 -3.65 1.56 1.44
C GLY A 468 -2.51 1.32 2.42
N THR A 469 -2.74 1.55 3.71
CA THR A 469 -1.77 1.29 4.79
C THR A 469 -1.96 -0.05 5.49
N ARG A 470 -2.93 -0.87 5.07
CA ARG A 470 -3.33 -2.09 5.76
C ARG A 470 -2.74 -3.31 5.06
N TYR A 471 -2.04 -4.14 5.81
CA TYR A 471 -1.56 -5.44 5.41
C TYR A 471 -2.44 -6.52 6.05
N LEU A 472 -3.04 -7.38 5.24
CA LEU A 472 -3.84 -8.51 5.67
C LEU A 472 -3.01 -9.79 5.52
N THR A 473 -2.96 -10.59 6.58
CA THR A 473 -2.33 -11.90 6.58
C THR A 473 -3.12 -12.88 7.45
N SER A 474 -2.67 -14.12 7.49
CA SER A 474 -3.21 -15.18 8.30
C SER A 474 -2.16 -15.59 9.36
N GLU A 475 -2.62 -15.91 10.56
CA GLU A 475 -1.75 -16.40 11.63
C GLU A 475 -2.23 -17.77 12.11
N PRO A 476 -1.32 -18.73 12.29
CA PRO A 476 -1.68 -20.06 12.76
C PRO A 476 -2.33 -20.00 14.14
N PHE A 477 -3.58 -20.47 14.22
CA PHE A 477 -4.33 -20.53 15.46
C PHE A 477 -4.61 -21.99 15.85
N MET A 478 -3.90 -22.45 16.88
CA MET A 478 -4.07 -23.80 17.42
C MET A 478 -5.28 -23.86 18.35
N THR A 479 -6.43 -24.32 17.85
CA THR A 479 -7.53 -24.77 18.71
C THR A 479 -7.33 -26.21 19.17
N ARG A 480 -7.71 -26.52 20.42
CA ARG A 480 -7.68 -27.89 20.93
C ARG A 480 -9.04 -28.56 20.70
N GLU A 481 -9.25 -29.14 19.52
CA GLU A 481 -10.45 -29.96 19.30
C GLU A 481 -10.35 -31.28 20.08
N SER A 482 -11.23 -31.44 21.08
CA SER A 482 -11.13 -32.48 22.10
C SER A 482 -11.64 -33.88 21.68
N ARG A 483 -12.12 -34.08 20.44
CA ARG A 483 -12.87 -35.31 20.10
C ARG A 483 -12.36 -36.12 18.90
N SER A 484 -11.65 -35.54 17.94
CA SER A 484 -11.28 -36.24 16.69
C SER A 484 -9.80 -36.62 16.59
N GLY A 485 -8.92 -36.00 17.38
CA GLY A 485 -7.47 -36.22 17.28
C GLY A 485 -6.83 -35.69 15.98
N MET A 486 -7.63 -35.12 15.06
CA MET A 486 -7.13 -34.38 13.90
C MET A 486 -6.92 -32.92 14.28
N ARG A 487 -5.73 -32.39 13.99
CA ARG A 487 -5.47 -30.95 14.01
C ARG A 487 -6.05 -30.39 12.70
N ALA A 488 -7.23 -29.78 12.76
CA ALA A 488 -7.60 -28.80 11.75
C ALA A 488 -6.87 -27.51 12.12
N GLN A 489 -5.83 -27.17 11.37
CA GLN A 489 -5.21 -25.87 11.48
C GLN A 489 -6.13 -24.90 10.74
N TYR A 490 -6.62 -23.93 11.50
CA TYR A 490 -7.33 -22.78 10.96
C TYR A 490 -6.45 -21.59 11.23
N ASP A 491 -6.27 -20.77 10.22
CA ASP A 491 -5.61 -19.50 10.41
C ASP A 491 -6.64 -18.41 10.76
N ASN A 492 -6.33 -17.65 11.79
CA ASN A 492 -7.05 -16.42 12.07
C ASN A 492 -6.55 -15.35 11.10
N LEU A 493 -7.47 -14.62 10.50
CA LEU A 493 -7.11 -13.45 9.71
C LEU A 493 -6.75 -12.27 10.61
N VAL A 494 -5.70 -11.55 10.25
CA VAL A 494 -5.17 -10.42 11.02
C VAL A 494 -4.83 -9.27 10.08
N VAL A 495 -5.24 -8.06 10.47
CA VAL A 495 -4.90 -6.83 9.75
C VAL A 495 -3.88 -6.04 10.56
N TYR A 496 -2.79 -5.67 9.89
CA TYR A 496 -1.73 -4.79 10.36
C TYR A 496 -1.84 -3.44 9.64
N ASP A 497 -2.22 -2.39 10.37
CA ASP A 497 -2.38 -1.03 9.82
C ASP A 497 -1.17 -0.16 10.14
N PHE A 498 -0.39 0.12 9.09
CA PHE A 498 0.79 0.99 9.08
C PHE A 498 0.41 2.46 8.83
N ALA A 499 -0.72 2.90 9.40
CA ALA A 499 -1.17 4.28 9.33
C ALA A 499 -0.04 5.26 9.72
N PRO A 500 -0.05 6.50 9.16
CA PRO A 500 0.94 7.51 9.51
C PRO A 500 1.08 7.70 11.02
N VAL A 501 2.31 7.88 11.50
CA VAL A 501 2.63 7.98 12.94
C VAL A 501 1.72 8.95 13.71
N PRO A 502 1.34 10.14 13.20
CA PRO A 502 0.39 11.01 13.91
C PRO A 502 -0.98 10.36 14.19
N ARG A 503 -1.46 9.46 13.32
CA ARG A 503 -2.71 8.70 13.55
C ARG A 503 -2.54 7.64 14.62
N LEU A 504 -1.41 6.92 14.61
CA LEU A 504 -1.08 5.93 15.64
C LEU A 504 -0.90 6.59 17.01
N MET A 505 -0.24 7.75 17.07
CA MET A 505 -0.12 8.57 18.27
C MET A 505 -1.49 9.03 18.78
N HIS A 506 -2.35 9.50 17.88
CA HIS A 506 -3.71 9.92 18.26
C HIS A 506 -4.48 8.77 18.91
N ALA A 507 -4.46 7.57 18.31
CA ALA A 507 -5.14 6.41 18.89
C ALA A 507 -4.56 6.02 20.25
N LEU A 508 -3.23 5.95 20.41
CA LEU A 508 -2.62 5.72 21.72
C LEU A 508 -3.04 6.77 22.76
N ALA A 509 -3.18 8.03 22.36
CA ALA A 509 -3.58 9.11 23.25
C ALA A 509 -5.07 9.05 23.64
N THR A 510 -5.94 8.53 22.77
CA THR A 510 -7.40 8.47 23.02
C THR A 510 -7.85 7.15 23.62
N GLU A 511 -7.24 6.04 23.20
CA GLU A 511 -7.67 4.66 23.48
C GLU A 511 -6.69 3.94 24.44
N GLY A 512 -5.48 4.46 24.64
CA GLY A 512 -4.51 3.86 25.55
C GLY A 512 -4.01 2.49 25.06
N GLU A 513 -4.08 1.47 25.91
CA GLU A 513 -3.63 0.11 25.58
C GLU A 513 -4.58 -0.62 24.60
N GLU A 514 -5.87 -0.27 24.58
CA GLU A 514 -6.87 -0.82 23.65
C GLU A 514 -6.59 -0.46 22.18
N ALA A 515 -5.68 0.50 21.94
CA ALA A 515 -5.28 0.91 20.60
C ALA A 515 -4.42 -0.15 19.88
N GLU A 516 -3.93 -1.19 20.58
CA GLU A 516 -3.09 -2.28 20.04
C GLU A 516 -1.93 -1.80 19.13
N VAL A 517 -1.35 -0.64 19.44
CA VAL A 517 -0.24 -0.09 18.65
C VAL A 517 1.08 -0.72 19.08
N CYS A 518 1.70 -1.42 18.13
CA CYS A 518 3.02 -2.00 18.25
C CYS A 518 4.10 -0.99 17.86
N VAL A 519 5.11 -0.82 18.73
CA VAL A 519 6.23 0.13 18.54
C VAL A 519 7.59 -0.49 18.83
N PHE A 520 7.67 -1.82 18.94
CA PHE A 520 8.93 -2.50 19.27
C PHE A 520 9.77 -2.80 18.02
N THR A 521 11.08 -2.91 18.23
CA THR A 521 12.01 -3.41 17.23
C THR A 521 11.90 -4.93 17.15
N HIS A 522 11.58 -5.44 15.97
CA HIS A 522 11.57 -6.86 15.68
C HIS A 522 12.93 -7.26 15.11
N VAL A 523 13.44 -8.42 15.53
CA VAL A 523 14.72 -8.95 15.09
C VAL A 523 14.51 -10.38 14.60
N VAL A 524 14.78 -10.61 13.31
CA VAL A 524 14.77 -11.94 12.71
C VAL A 524 16.19 -12.49 12.75
N GLU A 525 16.41 -13.52 13.56
CA GLU A 525 17.73 -14.14 13.76
C GLU A 525 17.95 -15.44 12.96
N ASP A 526 17.12 -15.69 11.95
CA ASP A 526 17.20 -16.90 11.13
C ASP A 526 18.47 -16.93 10.27
N ARG A 527 19.53 -17.54 10.80
CA ARG A 527 20.83 -17.67 10.12
C ARG A 527 20.83 -18.69 8.99
N ALA A 528 19.74 -19.45 8.79
CA ALA A 528 19.61 -20.30 7.62
C ALA A 528 19.32 -19.46 6.36
N VAL A 529 18.62 -18.33 6.54
CA VAL A 529 18.21 -17.44 5.44
C VAL A 529 19.06 -16.17 5.39
N TRP A 530 19.37 -15.56 6.54
CA TRP A 530 20.00 -14.23 6.62
C TRP A 530 21.48 -14.31 7.00
N ALA A 531 22.32 -13.47 6.38
CA ALA A 531 23.74 -13.38 6.75
C ALA A 531 23.96 -12.74 8.12
N GLN A 532 23.05 -11.85 8.53
CA GLN A 532 23.08 -11.12 9.78
C GLN A 532 21.65 -10.96 10.32
N PRO A 533 21.45 -10.76 11.63
CA PRO A 533 20.13 -10.48 12.18
C PRO A 533 19.46 -9.28 11.50
N VAL A 534 18.26 -9.49 10.97
CA VAL A 534 17.50 -8.44 10.28
C VAL A 534 16.66 -7.68 11.29
N ARG A 535 16.79 -6.35 11.34
CA ARG A 535 16.10 -5.49 12.29
C ARG A 535 15.09 -4.60 11.58
N THR A 536 13.87 -4.55 12.12
CA THR A 536 12.77 -3.72 11.62
C THR A 536 11.99 -3.07 12.76
N ALA A 537 11.39 -1.91 12.55
CA ALA A 537 10.70 -1.18 13.63
C ALA A 537 9.50 -0.30 13.20
N ALA A 538 8.99 -0.43 11.97
CA ALA A 538 7.82 0.35 11.56
C ALA A 538 6.62 0.09 12.48
N PRO A 539 6.03 1.14 13.09
CA PRO A 539 4.92 0.98 14.00
C PRO A 539 3.65 0.62 13.23
N PHE A 540 2.78 -0.16 13.86
CA PHE A 540 1.50 -0.57 13.29
C PHE A 540 0.44 -0.73 14.37
N ARG A 541 -0.83 -0.72 13.98
CA ARG A 541 -1.94 -1.23 14.78
C ARG A 541 -2.33 -2.62 14.32
N ARG A 542 -2.66 -3.53 15.23
CA ARG A 542 -3.16 -4.88 14.91
C ARG A 542 -4.67 -4.93 15.12
N TYR A 543 -5.37 -5.66 14.26
CA TYR A 543 -6.78 -6.02 14.42
C TYR A 543 -6.96 -7.50 14.11
N GLU A 544 -7.71 -8.20 14.96
CA GLU A 544 -8.15 -9.56 14.66
C GLU A 544 -9.42 -9.52 13.82
N VAL A 545 -9.46 -10.35 12.80
CA VAL A 545 -10.62 -10.48 11.92
C VAL A 545 -11.40 -11.72 12.36
N PRO A 546 -12.70 -11.60 12.68
CA PRO A 546 -13.54 -12.72 13.08
C PRO A 546 -13.93 -13.57 11.85
N ALA A 547 -12.93 -14.02 11.10
CA ALA A 547 -13.06 -14.88 9.94
C ALA A 547 -11.83 -15.81 9.88
N SER A 548 -12.05 -17.03 9.42
CA SER A 548 -11.00 -18.01 9.18
C SER A 548 -10.93 -18.37 7.71
N VAL A 549 -9.74 -18.79 7.28
CA VAL A 549 -9.49 -19.35 5.97
C VAL A 549 -8.95 -20.75 6.18
N ALA A 550 -9.35 -21.68 5.31
CA ALA A 550 -8.82 -23.04 5.35
C ALA A 550 -7.42 -23.10 4.70
N ASP A 551 -6.54 -23.92 5.28
CA ASP A 551 -5.10 -23.96 4.97
C ASP A 551 -4.72 -24.28 3.51
N ASP A 552 -5.58 -24.97 2.77
CA ASP A 552 -5.22 -25.49 1.45
C ASP A 552 -5.92 -24.67 0.36
N GLY A 553 -5.22 -23.71 -0.25
CA GLY A 553 -5.64 -22.96 -1.45
C GLY A 553 -6.76 -21.93 -1.27
N GLY A 554 -7.06 -21.53 -0.03
CA GLY A 554 -7.89 -20.36 0.22
C GLY A 554 -7.19 -19.06 -0.17
N SER A 555 -7.94 -18.03 -0.55
CA SER A 555 -7.39 -16.70 -0.82
C SER A 555 -8.24 -15.62 -0.17
N VAL A 556 -7.60 -14.52 0.24
CA VAL A 556 -8.34 -13.37 0.78
C VAL A 556 -7.89 -12.10 0.10
N THR A 557 -8.87 -11.35 -0.38
CA THR A 557 -8.65 -10.05 -1.01
C THR A 557 -9.31 -8.97 -0.18
N LEU A 558 -8.48 -8.08 0.36
CA LEU A 558 -8.96 -6.88 1.04
C LEU A 558 -9.38 -5.86 -0.03
N VAL A 559 -10.47 -5.15 0.22
CA VAL A 559 -10.98 -4.07 -0.64
C VAL A 559 -11.34 -2.84 0.23
N GLU A 560 -11.72 -1.73 -0.40
CA GLU A 560 -11.95 -0.46 0.31
C GLU A 560 -12.98 -0.57 1.46
N ASP A 561 -13.99 -1.43 1.27
CA ASP A 561 -15.20 -1.56 2.10
C ASP A 561 -15.34 -2.92 2.80
N GLY A 562 -14.34 -3.79 2.74
CA GLY A 562 -14.45 -5.12 3.30
C GLY A 562 -13.42 -6.10 2.74
N LEU A 563 -13.78 -7.37 2.71
CA LEU A 563 -12.94 -8.42 2.16
C LEU A 563 -13.75 -9.48 1.40
N PHE A 564 -13.07 -10.12 0.47
CA PHE A 564 -13.51 -11.35 -0.19
C PHE A 564 -12.63 -12.49 0.31
N ALA A 565 -13.22 -13.56 0.83
CA ALA A 565 -12.51 -14.75 1.27
C ALA A 565 -12.97 -15.97 0.47
N ARG A 566 -12.03 -16.73 -0.07
CA ARG A 566 -12.27 -17.93 -0.88
C ARG A 566 -11.79 -19.15 -0.11
N ASN A 567 -12.62 -20.18 0.01
CA ASN A 567 -12.26 -21.45 0.68
C ASN A 567 -12.29 -22.62 -0.32
N ARG A 568 -11.26 -23.48 -0.30
CA ARG A 568 -11.14 -24.61 -1.23
C ARG A 568 -12.03 -25.81 -0.88
N PHE A 569 -12.28 -26.08 0.41
CA PHE A 569 -12.99 -27.29 0.86
C PHE A 569 -14.53 -27.24 0.75
N GLU A 570 -15.11 -26.04 0.63
CA GLU A 570 -16.53 -25.84 0.33
C GLU A 570 -16.67 -25.52 -1.16
N LEU A 571 -16.41 -26.46 -2.08
CA LEU A 571 -16.65 -26.32 -3.53
C LEU A 571 -16.19 -24.99 -4.21
N GLY A 572 -15.17 -24.31 -3.69
CA GLY A 572 -14.74 -23.00 -4.21
C GLY A 572 -15.69 -21.83 -3.90
N GLU A 573 -16.50 -21.91 -2.83
CA GLU A 573 -17.37 -20.83 -2.36
C GLU A 573 -16.57 -19.57 -1.97
N LEU A 574 -17.00 -18.42 -2.47
CA LEU A 574 -16.46 -17.11 -2.10
C LEU A 574 -17.39 -16.42 -1.12
N LYS A 575 -16.90 -16.03 0.06
CA LYS A 575 -17.62 -15.19 1.02
C LYS A 575 -17.24 -13.73 0.86
N ALA A 576 -18.23 -12.86 0.88
CA ALA A 576 -18.11 -11.42 0.78
C ALA A 576 -18.59 -10.78 2.09
N ASN A 577 -17.69 -10.05 2.77
CA ASN A 577 -17.98 -9.35 4.02
C ASN A 577 -17.79 -7.85 3.80
N SER A 578 -18.79 -7.05 4.13
CA SER A 578 -18.71 -5.59 4.01
C SER A 578 -19.01 -4.84 5.30
N ILE A 579 -18.44 -3.63 5.40
CA ILE A 579 -18.52 -2.74 6.56
C ILE A 579 -19.56 -1.64 6.38
#